data_AF-A0A4Y2XB56-F1
#
_entry.id   AF-A0A4Y2XB56-F1
#
_cell.length_a   1.000
_cell.length_b   1.000
_cell.length_c   1.000
_cell.angle_alpha   90.00
_cell.angle_beta   90.00
_cell.angle_gamma   90.00
#
_symmetry.space_group_name_H-M   'P 1'
#
loop_
_entity.id
_entity.type
_entity.pdbx_description
1 polymer ?
#
loop_
_entity_poly.entity_id
_entity_poly.type
_entity_poly.pdbx_seq_one_letter_code
_entity_poly.pdbx_strand_id
1 'polypeptide(L)'
;MRKKKRERIVPTAGVILLEDMQLMAYDTTVFPPSDNFCSGAEEMVPQTLKALMDSLSGKKRDDEKMRKKLTAIAHAIISTIRPRSFLSPILHDIADFNVATLDGLNTFHSMRGIKCITPSFSLPPALSIKRLKSVPTAEEIGKLGVLELLTFENVKKSTLQQIVV
;
A
#
# COMPACT_ATOMS: atom_id res chain seq x y z
N MET A 1 29.78 -22.05 -12.79
CA MET A 1 28.61 -22.71 -13.45
C MET A 1 28.60 -22.31 -14.93
N ARG A 2 28.51 -23.27 -15.87
CA ARG A 2 28.51 -22.98 -17.33
C ARG A 2 27.26 -22.20 -17.75
N LYS A 3 27.39 -21.27 -18.72
CA LYS A 3 26.33 -20.35 -19.17
C LYS A 3 25.01 -21.06 -19.53
N LYS A 4 25.06 -22.12 -20.36
CA LYS A 4 23.89 -22.94 -20.73
C LYS A 4 23.15 -23.56 -19.55
N LYS A 5 23.86 -23.91 -18.46
CA LYS A 5 23.22 -24.47 -17.26
C LYS A 5 22.46 -23.39 -16.48
N ARG A 6 22.95 -22.15 -16.47
CA ARG A 6 22.26 -21.01 -15.85
C ARG A 6 20.95 -20.69 -16.56
N GLU A 7 20.98 -20.65 -17.89
CA GLU A 7 19.82 -20.36 -18.73
C GLU A 7 18.66 -21.35 -18.53
N ARG A 8 18.96 -22.61 -18.16
CA ARG A 8 17.92 -23.61 -17.83
C ARG A 8 17.39 -23.51 -16.41
N ILE A 9 18.24 -23.17 -15.43
CA ILE A 9 17.87 -23.20 -14.00
C ILE A 9 17.05 -21.97 -13.61
N VAL A 10 17.39 -20.79 -14.15
CA VAL A 10 16.76 -19.53 -13.75
C VAL A 10 15.24 -19.53 -13.99
N PRO A 11 14.71 -19.98 -15.16
CA PRO A 11 13.28 -20.08 -15.37
C PRO A 11 12.59 -21.01 -14.37
N THR A 12 13.17 -22.18 -14.10
CA THR A 12 12.63 -23.15 -13.13
C THR A 12 12.59 -22.57 -11.71
N ALA A 13 13.65 -21.89 -11.30
CA ALA A 13 13.68 -21.21 -10.00
C ALA A 13 12.61 -20.10 -9.92
N GLY A 14 12.38 -19.38 -11.01
CA GLY A 14 11.32 -18.38 -11.10
C GLY A 14 9.91 -18.96 -10.91
N VAL A 15 9.64 -20.15 -11.50
CA VAL A 15 8.36 -20.85 -11.33
C VAL A 15 8.16 -21.27 -9.87
N ILE A 16 9.17 -21.86 -9.24
CA ILE A 16 9.11 -22.27 -7.82
C ILE A 16 8.80 -21.07 -6.92
N LEU A 17 9.50 -19.95 -7.12
CA LEU A 17 9.26 -18.72 -6.36
C LEU A 17 7.82 -18.22 -6.55
N LEU A 18 7.31 -18.27 -7.78
CA LEU A 18 5.96 -17.82 -8.10
C LEU A 18 4.90 -18.69 -7.43
N GLU A 19 5.04 -20.01 -7.52
CA GLU A 19 4.11 -20.98 -6.92
C GLU A 19 4.04 -20.81 -5.39
N ASP A 20 5.18 -20.69 -4.71
CA ASP A 20 5.21 -20.50 -3.26
C ASP A 20 4.52 -19.20 -2.83
N MET A 21 4.75 -18.10 -3.56
CA MET A 21 4.08 -16.82 -3.29
C MET A 21 2.57 -16.89 -3.52
N GLN A 22 2.12 -17.67 -4.51
CA GLN A 22 0.70 -17.88 -4.81
C GLN A 22 0.00 -18.78 -3.78
N LEU A 23 0.68 -19.83 -3.30
CA LEU A 23 0.13 -20.83 -2.39
C LEU A 23 0.10 -20.39 -0.92
N MET A 24 0.94 -19.42 -0.53
CA MET A 24 0.92 -18.90 0.84
C MET A 24 -0.46 -18.37 1.23
N ALA A 25 -0.95 -18.60 2.45
CA ALA A 25 -2.19 -17.97 2.89
C ALA A 25 -1.87 -16.68 3.63
N TYR A 26 -2.57 -15.59 3.32
CA TYR A 26 -2.48 -14.34 4.07
C TYR A 26 -3.84 -14.03 4.68
N ASP A 27 -3.86 -13.78 5.98
CA ASP A 27 -5.02 -13.19 6.62
C ASP A 27 -5.11 -11.71 6.23
N THR A 28 -6.25 -11.33 5.68
CA THR A 28 -6.56 -9.95 5.29
C THR A 28 -7.79 -9.41 5.99
N THR A 29 -8.32 -10.16 6.97
CA THR A 29 -9.54 -9.83 7.70
C THR A 29 -9.29 -8.87 8.86
N VAL A 30 -8.05 -8.83 9.36
CA VAL A 30 -7.67 -8.03 10.53
C VAL A 30 -6.47 -7.15 10.20
N PHE A 31 -6.58 -5.85 10.49
CA PHE A 31 -5.44 -4.95 10.51
C PHE A 31 -4.78 -5.01 11.89
N PRO A 32 -3.43 -5.12 11.96
CA PRO A 32 -2.74 -5.08 13.24
C PRO A 32 -2.88 -3.69 13.90
N PRO A 33 -2.83 -3.61 15.24
CA PRO A 33 -2.75 -2.34 15.96
C PRO A 33 -1.57 -1.49 15.49
N SER A 34 -1.68 -0.17 15.58
CA SER A 34 -0.63 0.79 15.17
C SER A 34 0.74 0.47 15.76
N ASP A 35 0.75 -0.02 16.99
CA ASP A 35 1.97 -0.21 17.79
C ASP A 35 2.75 -1.45 17.33
N ASN A 36 2.06 -2.38 16.66
CA ASN A 36 2.59 -3.66 16.19
C ASN A 36 2.55 -3.79 14.67
N PHE A 37 2.39 -2.66 13.97
CA PHE A 37 2.05 -2.67 12.56
C PHE A 37 3.09 -3.33 11.66
N CYS A 38 4.38 -3.12 11.96
CA CYS A 38 5.50 -3.75 11.24
C CYS A 38 5.94 -5.10 11.84
N SER A 39 5.30 -5.54 12.94
CA SER A 39 5.66 -6.81 13.58
C SER A 39 5.23 -8.00 12.71
N GLY A 40 6.01 -9.08 12.73
CA GLY A 40 5.72 -10.29 11.94
C GLY A 40 5.88 -10.15 10.43
N ALA A 41 6.32 -9.00 9.91
CA ALA A 41 6.43 -8.79 8.47
C ALA A 41 7.37 -9.81 7.78
N GLU A 42 8.47 -10.19 8.42
CA GLU A 42 9.39 -11.22 7.88
C GLU A 42 8.73 -12.60 7.77
N GLU A 43 7.72 -12.90 8.59
CA GLU A 43 7.00 -14.17 8.59
C GLU A 43 6.01 -14.27 7.43
N MET A 44 5.61 -13.12 6.87
CA MET A 44 4.75 -13.03 5.68
C MET A 44 5.52 -13.26 4.37
N VAL A 45 6.82 -13.56 4.42
CA VAL A 45 7.64 -13.82 3.24
C VAL A 45 7.87 -15.34 3.10
N PRO A 46 7.51 -15.96 1.96
CA PRO A 46 7.79 -17.38 1.72
C PRO A 46 9.28 -17.69 1.85
N GLN A 47 9.62 -18.87 2.38
CA GLN A 47 11.02 -19.26 2.66
C GLN A 47 11.92 -19.24 1.41
N THR A 48 11.40 -19.60 0.25
CA THR A 48 12.15 -19.55 -1.02
C THR A 48 12.46 -18.12 -1.45
N LEU A 49 11.52 -17.19 -1.27
CA LEU A 49 11.75 -15.77 -1.51
C LEU A 49 12.72 -15.19 -0.48
N LYS A 50 12.63 -15.61 0.79
CA LYS A 50 13.58 -15.23 1.84
C LYS A 50 15.00 -15.67 1.49
N ALA A 51 15.18 -16.92 1.07
CA ALA A 51 16.48 -17.42 0.62
C ALA A 51 17.04 -16.63 -0.59
N LEU A 52 16.18 -16.21 -1.52
CA LEU A 52 16.59 -15.30 -2.60
C LEU A 52 17.04 -13.95 -2.05
N MET A 53 16.26 -13.33 -1.17
CA MET A 53 16.61 -12.05 -0.55
C MET A 53 17.94 -12.11 0.21
N ASP A 54 18.15 -13.17 0.99
CA ASP A 54 19.38 -13.40 1.74
C ASP A 54 20.58 -13.54 0.79
N SER A 55 20.40 -14.20 -0.36
CA SER A 55 21.44 -14.30 -1.37
C SER A 55 21.83 -12.95 -2.00
N LEU A 56 20.91 -11.97 -2.00
CA LEU A 56 21.14 -10.60 -2.47
C LEU A 56 21.81 -9.71 -1.41
N SER A 57 21.78 -10.09 -0.13
CA SER A 57 22.35 -9.31 0.98
C SER A 57 23.89 -9.19 0.92
N GLY A 58 24.56 -10.06 0.16
CA GLY A 58 26.02 -10.10 0.07
C GLY A 58 26.70 -10.52 1.39
N LYS A 59 28.03 -10.60 1.41
CA LYS A 59 28.82 -11.07 2.58
C LYS A 59 28.98 -10.04 3.72
N LYS A 60 28.29 -8.90 3.67
CA LYS A 60 28.46 -7.87 4.71
C LYS A 60 27.58 -8.19 5.92
N ARG A 61 28.18 -7.96 7.11
CA ARG A 61 27.62 -8.09 8.46
C ARG A 61 26.10 -7.94 8.47
N ASP A 62 25.44 -8.83 9.20
CA ASP A 62 24.03 -8.81 9.58
C ASP A 62 23.62 -7.39 10.03
N ASP A 63 23.17 -6.60 9.06
CA ASP A 63 22.73 -5.23 9.24
C ASP A 63 21.21 -5.29 9.21
N GLU A 64 20.60 -5.12 10.37
CA GLU A 64 19.15 -5.06 10.56
C GLU A 64 18.50 -4.10 9.55
N LYS A 65 19.20 -3.01 9.18
CA LYS A 65 18.74 -2.04 8.18
C LYS A 65 18.65 -2.67 6.78
N MET A 66 19.60 -3.52 6.41
CA MET A 66 19.57 -4.22 5.12
C MET A 66 18.48 -5.29 5.09
N ARG A 67 18.29 -6.03 6.18
CA ARG A 67 17.17 -6.99 6.31
C ARG A 67 15.81 -6.30 6.14
N LYS A 68 15.59 -5.15 6.78
CA LYS A 68 14.35 -4.37 6.60
C LYS A 68 14.12 -3.96 5.15
N LYS A 69 15.17 -3.53 4.43
CA LYS A 69 15.07 -3.19 3.00
C LYS A 69 14.73 -4.40 2.12
N LEU A 70 15.40 -5.53 2.36
CA LEU A 70 15.13 -6.77 1.64
C LEU A 70 13.71 -7.28 1.89
N THR A 71 13.24 -7.18 3.13
CA THR A 71 11.85 -7.50 3.49
C THR A 71 10.87 -6.58 2.77
N ALA A 72 11.13 -5.27 2.70
CA ALA A 72 10.30 -4.33 1.94
C ALA A 72 10.25 -4.68 0.44
N ILE A 73 11.38 -5.10 -0.17
CA ILE A 73 11.43 -5.55 -1.56
C ILE A 73 10.62 -6.84 -1.74
N ALA A 74 10.76 -7.82 -0.84
CA ALA A 74 9.98 -9.06 -0.87
C ALA A 74 8.48 -8.77 -0.83
N HIS A 75 8.05 -7.85 0.04
CA HIS A 75 6.66 -7.43 0.12
C HIS A 75 6.19 -6.74 -1.17
N ALA A 76 7.05 -5.99 -1.86
CA ALA A 76 6.72 -5.37 -3.13
C ALA A 76 6.52 -6.42 -4.23
N ILE A 77 7.38 -7.44 -4.26
CA ILE A 77 7.22 -8.56 -5.20
C ILE A 77 5.90 -9.30 -4.93
N ILE A 78 5.63 -9.67 -3.68
CA ILE A 78 4.38 -10.37 -3.30
C ILE A 78 3.15 -9.52 -3.63
N SER A 79 3.18 -8.19 -3.39
CA SER A 79 2.05 -7.32 -3.69
C SER A 79 1.76 -7.22 -5.19
N THR A 80 2.79 -7.30 -6.04
CA THR A 80 2.58 -7.37 -7.50
C THR A 80 1.96 -8.69 -7.96
N ILE A 81 2.32 -9.80 -7.32
CA ILE A 81 1.80 -11.13 -7.67
C ILE A 81 0.39 -11.34 -7.10
N ARG A 82 0.11 -10.73 -5.94
CA ARG A 82 -1.14 -10.91 -5.18
C ARG A 82 -1.79 -9.59 -4.77
N PRO A 83 -2.15 -8.74 -5.72
CA PRO A 83 -2.68 -7.40 -5.42
C PRO A 83 -3.98 -7.45 -4.61
N ARG A 84 -4.78 -8.51 -4.78
CA ARG A 84 -6.08 -8.65 -4.09
C ARG A 84 -6.02 -9.41 -2.77
N SER A 85 -5.05 -10.30 -2.59
CA SER A 85 -4.99 -11.23 -1.45
C SER A 85 -3.77 -11.07 -0.55
N PHE A 86 -2.94 -10.06 -0.80
CA PHE A 86 -1.86 -9.65 0.10
C PHE A 86 -2.06 -8.20 0.54
N LEU A 87 -1.79 -7.94 1.82
CA LEU A 87 -1.76 -6.63 2.43
C LEU A 87 -0.45 -6.53 3.19
N SER A 88 0.49 -5.77 2.64
CA SER A 88 1.84 -5.66 3.19
C SER A 88 1.85 -4.74 4.41
N PRO A 89 2.26 -5.17 5.61
CA PRO A 89 2.45 -4.29 6.78
C PRO A 89 3.51 -3.20 6.56
N ILE A 90 4.45 -3.40 5.63
CA ILE A 90 5.58 -2.48 5.40
C ILE A 90 5.29 -1.44 4.30
N LEU A 91 4.53 -1.81 3.28
CA LEU A 91 4.29 -0.96 2.11
C LEU A 91 3.06 -0.09 2.32
N HIS A 92 3.17 0.79 3.30
CA HIS A 92 2.14 1.75 3.68
C HIS A 92 2.55 3.15 3.25
N ASP A 93 1.61 3.87 2.64
CA ASP A 93 1.82 5.25 2.23
C ASP A 93 1.61 6.18 3.45
N ILE A 94 2.31 7.31 3.46
CA ILE A 94 2.05 8.34 4.46
C ILE A 94 0.88 9.17 3.92
N ALA A 95 -0.25 9.15 4.62
CA ALA A 95 -1.34 10.06 4.34
C ALA A 95 -1.02 11.39 5.04
N ASP A 96 -0.41 12.29 4.28
CA ASP A 96 -0.20 13.67 4.69
C ASP A 96 -1.49 14.46 4.44
N PHE A 97 -2.23 14.73 5.51
CA PHE A 97 -3.34 15.65 5.44
C PHE A 97 -2.81 17.06 5.66
N ASN A 98 -3.02 17.92 4.68
CA ASN A 98 -2.75 19.34 4.85
C ASN A 98 -3.84 19.93 5.78
N VAL A 99 -3.50 20.12 7.06
CA VAL A 99 -4.43 20.61 8.09
C VAL A 99 -4.72 22.10 7.94
N ALA A 100 -4.16 22.76 6.91
CA ALA A 100 -4.51 24.14 6.55
C ALA A 100 -6.01 24.37 6.28
N THR A 101 -6.83 23.32 6.20
CA THR A 101 -8.30 23.40 6.11
C THR A 101 -9.02 23.35 7.47
N LEU A 102 -8.34 23.07 8.59
CA LEU A 102 -8.96 22.97 9.92
C LEU A 102 -8.44 23.99 10.96
N ASP A 103 -7.15 24.34 10.98
CA ASP A 103 -6.61 25.31 11.97
C ASP A 103 -5.39 26.16 11.52
N GLY A 104 -4.74 25.82 10.40
CA GLY A 104 -3.67 26.65 9.82
C GLY A 104 -2.28 26.49 10.46
N LEU A 105 -2.06 25.50 11.33
CA LEU A 105 -0.76 25.26 11.97
C LEU A 105 -0.39 23.76 11.95
N ASN A 106 0.66 23.43 11.20
CA ASN A 106 1.33 22.13 11.08
C ASN A 106 0.58 20.99 10.34
N THR A 107 1.37 20.15 9.66
CA THR A 107 0.93 18.97 8.92
C THR A 107 0.56 17.82 9.86
N PHE A 108 -0.60 17.19 9.64
CA PHE A 108 -0.98 15.95 10.33
C PHE A 108 -0.42 14.78 9.52
N HIS A 109 0.67 14.21 10.04
CA HIS A 109 1.23 12.99 9.50
C HIS A 109 0.46 11.80 10.06
N SER A 110 -0.32 11.12 9.21
CA SER A 110 -0.91 9.83 9.58
C SER A 110 -0.35 8.71 8.72
N MET A 111 0.21 7.68 9.36
CA MET A 111 0.46 6.43 8.68
C MET A 111 -0.89 5.75 8.43
N ARG A 112 -1.26 5.58 7.15
CA ARG A 112 -2.50 4.90 6.76
C ARG A 112 -2.24 3.96 5.60
N GLY A 113 -2.88 2.79 5.62
CA GLY A 113 -2.90 1.88 4.47
C GLY A 113 -3.82 2.40 3.39
N ILE A 114 -3.26 3.02 2.35
CA ILE A 114 -4.01 3.34 1.15
C ILE A 114 -3.83 2.17 0.16
N LYS A 115 -4.85 1.31 0.06
CA LYS A 115 -4.91 0.25 -0.95
C LYS A 115 -5.89 0.65 -2.05
N CYS A 116 -5.37 1.17 -3.16
CA CYS A 116 -6.17 1.47 -4.34
C CYS A 116 -6.49 0.18 -5.10
N ILE A 117 -7.72 -0.33 -4.95
CA ILE A 117 -8.23 -1.44 -5.74
C ILE A 117 -9.19 -0.85 -6.76
N THR A 118 -8.80 -0.85 -8.04
CA THR A 118 -9.74 -0.58 -9.13
C THR A 118 -10.30 -1.90 -9.61
N PRO A 119 -11.59 -2.21 -9.36
CA PRO A 119 -12.19 -3.42 -9.87
C PRO A 119 -12.12 -3.48 -11.40
N SER A 120 -11.85 -4.65 -11.98
CA SER A 120 -11.80 -4.80 -13.45
C SER A 120 -13.13 -4.44 -14.13
N PHE A 121 -14.24 -4.59 -13.40
CA PHE A 121 -15.58 -4.23 -13.88
C PHE A 121 -15.89 -2.73 -13.76
N SER A 122 -15.10 -1.95 -13.03
CA SER A 122 -15.32 -0.50 -12.88
C SER A 122 -14.60 0.32 -13.96
N LEU A 123 -13.86 -0.34 -14.85
CA LEU A 123 -13.22 0.29 -15.98
C LEU A 123 -14.11 0.10 -17.22
N PRO A 124 -14.64 1.18 -17.82
CA PRO A 124 -15.14 1.08 -19.18
C PRO A 124 -14.01 0.59 -20.11
N PRO A 125 -14.32 -0.08 -21.24
CA PRO A 125 -13.33 -0.52 -22.22
C PRO A 125 -12.37 0.63 -22.52
N ALA A 126 -11.06 0.35 -22.60
CA ALA A 126 -9.99 1.34 -22.66
C ALA A 126 -10.30 2.53 -23.59
N LEU A 127 -10.96 3.55 -23.04
CA LEU A 127 -11.17 4.82 -23.70
C LEU A 127 -9.85 5.56 -23.56
N SER A 128 -9.35 6.10 -24.67
CA SER A 128 -8.15 6.92 -24.65
C SER A 128 -8.43 8.17 -23.82
N ILE A 129 -8.02 8.16 -22.55
CA ILE A 129 -8.07 9.35 -21.70
C ILE A 129 -7.05 10.33 -22.26
N LYS A 130 -7.52 11.42 -22.87
CA LYS A 130 -6.64 12.47 -23.37
C LYS A 130 -5.96 13.11 -22.18
N ARG A 131 -4.63 13.01 -22.13
CA ARG A 131 -3.80 13.69 -21.13
C ARG A 131 -4.08 15.20 -21.20
N LEU A 132 -4.46 15.80 -20.07
CA LEU A 132 -4.63 17.24 -19.93
C LEU A 132 -3.32 17.94 -20.30
N LYS A 133 -3.38 18.88 -21.25
CA LYS A 133 -2.23 19.68 -21.68
C LYS A 133 -2.00 20.90 -20.79
N SER A 134 -3.03 21.33 -20.08
CA SER A 134 -3.02 22.45 -19.15
C SER A 134 -3.91 22.12 -17.96
N VAL A 135 -3.56 22.68 -16.81
CA VAL A 135 -4.39 22.58 -15.59
C VAL A 135 -5.53 23.60 -15.74
N PRO A 136 -6.81 23.18 -15.67
CA PRO A 136 -7.93 24.12 -15.71
C PRO A 136 -7.97 24.98 -14.45
N THR A 137 -8.49 26.20 -14.59
CA THR A 137 -8.53 27.20 -13.51
C THR A 137 -9.61 26.82 -12.49
N ALA A 138 -9.44 27.19 -11.22
CA ALA A 138 -10.44 26.94 -10.18
C ALA A 138 -11.84 27.47 -10.54
N GLU A 139 -11.91 28.61 -11.24
CA GLU A 139 -13.16 29.18 -11.74
C GLU A 139 -13.84 28.30 -12.81
N GLU A 140 -13.04 27.68 -13.68
CA GLU A 140 -13.54 26.78 -14.73
C GLU A 140 -14.07 25.47 -14.13
N ILE A 141 -13.36 24.93 -13.12
CA ILE A 141 -13.82 23.75 -12.37
C ILE A 141 -15.08 24.07 -11.56
N GLY A 142 -15.16 25.25 -10.95
CA GLY A 142 -16.32 25.69 -10.18
C GLY A 142 -17.62 25.77 -10.98
N LYS A 143 -17.53 25.93 -12.32
CA LYS A 143 -18.69 25.93 -13.23
C LYS A 143 -19.17 24.52 -13.61
N LEU A 144 -18.34 23.49 -13.44
CA LEU A 144 -18.65 22.11 -13.86
C LEU A 144 -19.60 21.37 -12.91
N GLY A 145 -19.79 21.87 -11.69
CA GLY A 145 -20.73 21.32 -10.74
C GLY A 145 -20.81 22.18 -9.49
N VAL A 146 -21.96 22.80 -9.28
CA VAL A 146 -22.26 23.49 -8.02
C VAL A 146 -22.87 22.43 -7.10
N LEU A 147 -22.17 22.05 -6.03
CA LEU A 147 -22.76 21.26 -4.96
C LEU A 147 -23.49 22.23 -4.03
N GLU A 148 -24.81 22.09 -3.90
CA GLU A 148 -25.60 22.93 -3.01
C GLU A 148 -25.19 22.66 -1.55
N LEU A 149 -24.59 23.67 -0.92
CA LEU A 149 -24.17 23.62 0.48
C LEU A 149 -25.40 23.87 1.36
N LEU A 150 -25.95 22.79 1.93
CA LEU A 150 -27.01 22.90 2.92
C LEU A 150 -26.39 23.32 4.26
N THR A 151 -26.64 24.56 4.68
CA THR A 151 -26.29 25.04 6.01
C THR A 151 -27.40 24.64 6.99
N PHE A 152 -27.03 23.99 8.08
CA PHE A 152 -27.93 23.75 9.19
C PHE A 152 -27.55 24.68 10.33
N GLU A 153 -28.50 25.44 10.85
CA GLU A 153 -28.30 26.16 12.11
C GLU A 153 -28.03 25.14 13.21
N ASN A 154 -26.99 25.41 14.01
CA ASN A 154 -26.69 24.61 15.18
C ASN A 154 -27.79 24.87 16.23
N VAL A 155 -28.89 24.12 16.11
CA VAL A 155 -29.92 24.08 17.13
C VAL A 155 -29.22 23.59 18.38
N LYS A 156 -29.14 24.45 19.41
CA LYS A 156 -28.63 24.12 20.74
C LYS A 156 -29.40 22.93 21.31
N LYS A 157 -29.03 21.72 20.90
CA LYS A 157 -29.49 20.47 21.49
C LYS A 157 -28.61 20.21 22.70
N SER A 158 -29.26 19.89 23.81
CA SER A 158 -28.62 19.47 25.06
C SER A 158 -27.43 18.57 24.77
N THR A 159 -26.29 18.95 25.30
CA THR A 159 -25.02 18.24 25.35
C THR A 159 -25.12 16.72 25.16
N LEU A 160 -24.21 16.15 24.36
CA LEU A 160 -23.90 14.73 24.37
C LEU A 160 -23.70 14.27 25.81
N GLN A 161 -24.57 13.41 26.32
CA GLN A 161 -24.36 12.77 27.61
C GLN A 161 -23.07 11.97 27.52
N GLN A 162 -22.09 12.33 28.34
CA GLN A 162 -20.88 11.55 28.56
C GLN A 162 -21.31 10.12 28.91
N ILE A 163 -20.95 9.15 28.07
CA ILE A 163 -20.93 7.75 28.50
C ILE A 163 -19.77 7.66 29.49
N VAL A 164 -20.10 7.75 30.78
CA VAL A 164 -19.19 7.33 31.84
C VAL A 164 -19.16 5.81 31.79
N VAL A 165 -17.99 5.26 31.42
CA VAL A 165 -17.65 3.84 31.64
C VAL A 165 -17.04 3.74 33.03
#